data_AF-A0A0R3QJJ8-F1
#
_entry.id   AF-A0A0R3QJJ8-F1
#
_cell.length_a   1.000
_cell.length_b   1.000
_cell.length_c   1.000
_cell.angle_alpha   90.00
_cell.angle_beta   90.00
_cell.angle_gamma   90.00
#
_symmetry.space_group_name_H-M   'P 1'
#
loop_
_entity.id
_entity.type
_entity.pdbx_description
1 polymer ?
#
loop_
_entity_poly.entity_id
_entity_poly.type
_entity_poly.pdbx_seq_one_letter_code
_entity_poly.pdbx_strand_id
1 'polypeptide(L)'
;MSSIAVAQSTGRTDAPGSISHGYSWVPPGLTRLKVEEYMSQLPNHVVPRVNSNGEKFREKQLMLQLPRQDLSLAYCKHLSNNVERKLYEEFINARNEIALDIGFVCPVIPNQMECKKCRGVLERNEMAVIAPKLGESSGWHPACFTCATCEQLLIDLTYCVKDGIIYCERHYAELHKPRCNACDEVGIFCLFTNFRPSKLY
;
A
#
# COMPACT_ATOMS: atom_id res chain seq x y z
N MET A 1 55.07 16.96 -11.25
CA MET A 1 53.97 17.69 -11.91
C MET A 1 52.81 16.73 -12.03
N SER A 2 51.87 16.85 -11.10
CA SER A 2 50.65 16.05 -11.00
C SER A 2 49.63 16.50 -12.04
N SER A 3 48.90 15.58 -12.69
CA SER A 3 47.57 15.82 -13.26
C SER A 3 46.92 14.48 -13.63
N ILE A 4 46.04 13.96 -12.77
CA ILE A 4 44.56 14.01 -12.84
C ILE A 4 44.00 12.76 -13.53
N ALA A 5 43.62 11.79 -12.70
CA ALA A 5 42.69 10.73 -13.08
C ALA A 5 41.28 11.32 -13.08
N VAL A 6 40.57 11.16 -14.19
CA VAL A 6 39.17 11.55 -14.34
C VAL A 6 38.32 10.59 -13.49
N ALA A 7 37.83 11.08 -12.35
CA ALA A 7 36.84 10.39 -11.56
C ALA A 7 35.50 10.39 -12.31
N GLN A 8 35.07 9.21 -12.73
CA GLN A 8 33.74 8.99 -13.29
C GLN A 8 32.72 9.15 -12.16
N SER A 9 31.93 10.23 -12.22
CA SER A 9 30.77 10.46 -11.37
C SER A 9 29.68 9.45 -11.74
N THR A 10 29.63 8.34 -11.01
CA THR A 10 28.47 7.42 -11.04
C THR A 10 27.32 8.07 -10.28
N GLY A 11 26.55 8.89 -10.98
CA GLY A 11 25.22 9.28 -10.53
C GLY A 11 24.33 8.03 -10.50
N ARG A 12 24.19 7.42 -9.31
CA ARG A 12 23.16 6.41 -9.08
C ARG A 12 21.82 7.12 -9.07
N THR A 13 21.02 6.82 -10.07
CA THR A 13 19.58 7.09 -10.08
C THR A 13 18.96 6.22 -8.98
N ASP A 14 18.80 6.77 -7.79
CA ASP A 14 18.05 6.11 -6.73
C ASP A 14 16.57 6.04 -7.15
N ALA A 15 16.07 4.82 -7.35
CA ALA A 15 14.64 4.57 -7.51
C ALA A 15 13.87 5.07 -6.27
N PRO A 16 12.59 5.47 -6.39
CA PRO A 16 11.76 5.79 -5.23
C PRO A 16 11.75 4.61 -4.26
N GLY A 17 12.32 4.82 -3.06
CA GLY A 17 12.46 3.79 -2.02
C GLY A 17 13.85 3.15 -1.88
N SER A 18 14.90 3.71 -2.50
CA SER A 18 16.28 3.21 -2.34
C SER A 18 16.71 3.07 -0.87
N ILE A 19 17.29 1.92 -0.54
CA ILE A 19 17.80 1.51 0.78
C ILE A 19 18.70 2.62 1.32
N SER A 20 18.15 3.44 2.20
CA SER A 20 18.89 4.54 2.80
C SER A 20 18.53 4.63 4.28
N HIS A 21 19.53 4.96 5.10
CA HIS A 21 19.36 5.20 6.54
C HIS A 21 19.04 3.96 7.41
N GLY A 22 19.34 2.76 6.93
CA GLY A 22 19.14 1.52 7.70
C GLY A 22 17.70 1.00 7.72
N TYR A 23 16.85 1.53 6.84
CA TYR A 23 15.49 1.04 6.58
C TYR A 23 15.43 0.33 5.22
N SER A 24 14.62 -0.72 5.13
CA SER A 24 14.35 -1.43 3.87
C SER A 24 13.35 -0.70 2.97
N TRP A 25 12.68 0.33 3.52
CA TRP A 25 11.85 1.26 2.79
C TRP A 25 11.71 2.59 3.56
N VAL A 26 11.60 3.70 2.84
CA VAL A 26 11.32 5.03 3.37
C VAL A 26 10.32 5.77 2.47
N PRO A 27 9.50 6.69 3.01
CA PRO A 27 8.66 7.54 2.17
C PRO A 27 9.51 8.40 1.22
N PRO A 28 9.10 8.53 -0.06
CA PRO A 28 9.85 9.30 -1.04
C PRO A 28 9.84 10.81 -0.72
N GLY A 29 10.89 11.52 -1.14
CA GLY A 29 10.95 12.98 -1.05
C GLY A 29 11.24 13.57 0.34
N LEU A 30 11.51 12.73 1.34
CA LEU A 30 11.86 13.18 2.69
C LEU A 30 13.37 13.29 2.90
N THR A 31 13.80 14.27 3.71
CA THR A 31 15.17 14.32 4.22
C THR A 31 15.37 13.25 5.29
N ARG A 32 16.64 12.90 5.59
CA ARG A 32 16.97 11.93 6.65
C ARG A 32 16.27 12.21 7.98
N LEU A 33 16.28 13.47 8.45
CA LEU A 33 15.65 13.85 9.71
C LEU A 33 14.13 13.63 9.67
N LYS A 34 13.49 13.94 8.53
CA LYS A 34 12.06 13.71 8.34
C LYS A 34 11.71 12.23 8.20
N VAL A 35 12.60 11.40 7.65
CA VAL A 35 12.43 9.94 7.66
C VAL A 35 12.43 9.41 9.10
N GLU A 36 13.38 9.81 9.93
CA GLU A 36 13.42 9.38 11.34
C GLU A 36 12.17 9.85 12.11
N GLU A 37 11.72 11.08 11.87
CA GLU A 37 10.48 11.63 12.44
C GLU A 37 9.22 10.87 11.98
N TYR A 38 9.17 10.44 10.72
CA TYR A 38 8.08 9.58 10.23
C TYR A 38 8.10 8.21 10.92
N MET A 39 9.26 7.56 10.96
CA MET A 39 9.41 6.21 11.50
C MET A 39 9.14 6.16 13.01
N SER A 40 9.44 7.22 13.76
CA SER A 40 9.16 7.30 15.21
C SER A 40 7.68 7.39 15.54
N GLN A 41 6.84 7.78 14.58
CA GLN A 41 5.38 7.85 14.73
C GLN A 41 4.68 6.52 14.44
N LEU A 42 5.43 5.49 14.03
CA LEU A 42 4.89 4.15 13.78
C LEU A 42 5.14 3.21 14.97
N PRO A 43 4.27 2.20 15.19
CA PRO A 43 4.56 1.16 16.17
C PRO A 43 5.91 0.46 15.90
N ASN A 44 6.72 0.26 16.94
CA ASN A 44 8.08 -0.29 16.78
C ASN A 44 8.15 -1.61 15.98
N HIS A 45 7.13 -2.46 16.09
CA HIS A 45 7.09 -3.75 15.41
C HIS A 45 6.77 -3.67 13.91
N VAL A 46 6.31 -2.52 13.40
CA VAL A 46 6.03 -2.29 11.97
C VAL A 46 7.11 -1.46 11.27
N VAL A 47 8.06 -0.89 12.02
CA VAL A 47 9.14 -0.07 11.44
C VAL A 47 10.10 -0.96 10.62
N PRO A 48 10.26 -0.73 9.31
CA PRO A 48 10.99 -1.64 8.43
C PRO A 48 12.50 -1.39 8.46
N ARG A 49 13.15 -1.63 9.61
CA ARG A 49 14.62 -1.60 9.70
C ARG A 49 15.20 -2.82 8.98
N VAL A 50 16.30 -2.65 8.26
CA VAL A 50 16.97 -3.75 7.55
C VAL A 50 17.32 -4.87 8.54
N ASN A 51 17.03 -6.12 8.17
CA ASN A 51 17.20 -7.33 8.97
C ASN A 51 16.35 -7.41 10.26
N SER A 52 15.27 -6.62 10.37
CA SER A 52 14.40 -6.61 11.55
C SER A 52 13.10 -7.40 11.36
N ASN A 53 12.36 -7.62 12.45
CA ASN A 53 11.00 -8.16 12.37
C ASN A 53 10.05 -7.23 11.61
N GLY A 54 10.26 -5.91 11.65
CA GLY A 54 9.45 -4.95 10.91
C GLY A 54 9.66 -5.03 9.40
N GLU A 55 10.87 -5.36 8.93
CA GLU A 55 11.12 -5.65 7.51
C GLU A 55 10.35 -6.89 7.06
N LYS A 56 10.47 -8.00 7.81
CA LYS A 56 9.71 -9.23 7.52
C LYS A 56 8.20 -9.01 7.59
N PHE A 57 7.74 -8.18 8.54
CA PHE A 57 6.34 -7.79 8.65
C PHE A 57 5.88 -7.04 7.40
N ARG A 58 6.67 -6.05 6.96
CA ARG A 58 6.39 -5.29 5.75
C ARG A 58 6.37 -6.16 4.50
N GLU A 59 7.29 -7.11 4.35
CA GLU A 59 7.26 -8.07 3.23
C GLU A 59 5.96 -8.89 3.21
N LYS A 60 5.52 -9.40 4.38
CA LYS A 60 4.24 -10.11 4.50
C LYS A 60 3.05 -9.22 4.18
N GLN A 61 3.06 -7.99 4.67
CA GLN A 61 2.04 -7.00 4.38
C GLN A 61 1.92 -6.76 2.86
N LEU A 62 3.04 -6.53 2.17
CA LEU A 62 3.06 -6.31 0.72
C LEU A 62 2.53 -7.53 -0.04
N MET A 63 2.92 -8.75 0.36
CA MET A 63 2.40 -9.98 -0.27
C MET A 63 0.88 -10.13 -0.10
N LEU A 64 0.33 -9.72 1.05
CA LEU A 64 -1.11 -9.80 1.33
C LEU A 64 -1.89 -8.71 0.58
N GLN A 65 -1.38 -7.48 0.56
CA GLN A 65 -2.08 -6.34 -0.05
C GLN A 65 -1.92 -6.28 -1.57
N LEU A 66 -0.87 -6.87 -2.12
CA LEU A 66 -0.59 -6.99 -3.55
C LEU A 66 -0.39 -8.47 -3.97
N PRO A 67 -1.44 -9.31 -3.96
CA PRO A 67 -1.33 -10.70 -4.40
C PRO A 67 -0.85 -10.78 -5.85
N ARG A 68 0.14 -11.64 -6.13
CA ARG A 68 0.73 -11.76 -7.48
C ARG A 68 -0.29 -12.17 -8.53
N GLN A 69 -1.26 -12.98 -8.12
CA GLN A 69 -2.39 -13.45 -8.93
C GLN A 69 -3.30 -12.31 -9.35
N ASP A 70 -3.34 -11.21 -8.60
CA ASP A 70 -4.09 -10.03 -8.98
C ASP A 70 -3.24 -9.12 -9.89
N LEU A 71 -1.93 -9.33 -10.03
CA LEU A 71 -1.04 -8.47 -10.82
C LEU A 71 -0.71 -9.04 -12.20
N SER A 72 -0.83 -10.35 -12.40
CA SER A 72 -0.51 -10.99 -13.67
C SER A 72 -1.19 -12.34 -13.85
N LEU A 73 -1.73 -12.53 -15.06
CA LEU A 73 -2.27 -13.81 -15.55
C LEU A 73 -1.30 -14.98 -15.38
N ALA A 74 0.02 -14.72 -15.43
CA ALA A 74 1.04 -15.76 -15.30
C ALA A 74 1.05 -16.44 -13.92
N TYR A 75 0.47 -15.79 -12.90
CA TYR A 75 0.39 -16.33 -11.54
C TYR A 75 -0.97 -16.96 -11.22
N CYS A 76 -1.97 -16.83 -12.10
CA CYS A 76 -3.28 -17.47 -11.97
C CYS A 76 -3.19 -18.95 -12.34
N LYS A 77 -3.51 -19.85 -11.42
CA LYS A 77 -3.35 -21.30 -11.63
C LYS A 77 -4.57 -21.96 -12.27
N HIS A 78 -5.71 -21.27 -12.27
CA HIS A 78 -7.02 -21.88 -12.55
C HIS A 78 -7.80 -21.23 -13.71
N LEU A 79 -7.13 -20.50 -14.60
CA LEU A 79 -7.75 -19.93 -15.82
C LEU A 79 -7.56 -20.89 -17.00
N SER A 80 -8.50 -21.81 -17.15
CA SER A 80 -8.49 -22.93 -18.10
C SER A 80 -9.01 -22.56 -19.50
N ASN A 81 -9.92 -21.59 -19.63
CA ASN A 81 -10.53 -21.23 -20.92
C ASN A 81 -10.49 -19.73 -21.25
N ASN A 82 -10.82 -19.38 -22.50
CA ASN A 82 -10.75 -18.00 -23.01
C ASN A 82 -11.77 -17.06 -22.36
N VAL A 83 -12.90 -17.59 -21.88
CA VAL A 83 -13.92 -16.80 -21.17
C VAL A 83 -13.36 -16.35 -19.83
N GLU A 84 -12.70 -17.25 -19.10
CA GLU A 84 -12.07 -16.96 -17.81
C GLU A 84 -10.93 -15.93 -17.94
N ARG A 85 -10.12 -16.03 -18.99
CA ARG A 85 -9.08 -15.01 -19.27
C ARG A 85 -9.69 -13.63 -19.51
N LYS A 86 -10.78 -13.54 -20.28
CA LYS A 86 -11.48 -12.28 -20.54
C LYS A 86 -12.08 -11.68 -19.26
N LEU A 87 -12.71 -12.51 -18.42
CA LEU A 87 -13.24 -12.06 -17.12
C LEU A 87 -12.13 -11.54 -16.19
N TYR A 88 -10.96 -12.19 -16.21
CA TYR A 88 -9.80 -11.69 -15.47
C TYR A 88 -9.32 -10.33 -15.99
N GLU A 89 -9.21 -10.16 -17.32
CA GLU A 89 -8.85 -8.87 -17.92
C GLU A 89 -9.83 -7.77 -17.53
N GLU A 90 -11.14 -8.07 -17.56
CA GLU A 90 -12.19 -7.16 -17.08
C GLU A 90 -12.01 -6.81 -15.60
N PHE A 91 -11.65 -7.78 -14.75
CA PHE A 91 -11.35 -7.53 -13.34
C PHE A 91 -10.13 -6.62 -13.15
N ILE A 92 -9.04 -6.85 -13.88
CA ILE A 92 -7.84 -6.00 -13.79
C ILE A 92 -8.14 -4.57 -14.22
N ASN A 93 -8.88 -4.41 -15.32
CA ASN A 93 -9.28 -3.09 -15.81
C ASN A 93 -10.17 -2.39 -14.78
N ALA A 94 -11.21 -3.06 -14.28
CA ALA A 94 -12.07 -2.51 -13.25
C ALA A 94 -11.29 -2.14 -11.99
N ARG A 95 -10.34 -2.99 -11.55
CA ARG A 95 -9.46 -2.73 -10.40
C ARG A 95 -8.58 -1.50 -10.62
N ASN A 96 -7.96 -1.38 -11.80
CA ASN A 96 -7.11 -0.23 -12.10
C ASN A 96 -7.92 1.07 -12.25
N GLU A 97 -9.19 1.00 -12.63
CA GLU A 97 -10.09 2.17 -12.69
C GLU A 97 -10.52 2.67 -11.30
N ILE A 98 -10.68 1.77 -10.32
CA ILE A 98 -11.05 2.12 -8.93
C ILE A 98 -9.85 2.49 -8.04
N ALA A 99 -8.64 2.19 -8.49
CA ALA A 99 -7.40 2.58 -7.84
C ALA A 99 -7.29 4.12 -7.84
N LEU A 100 -7.30 4.74 -6.66
CA LEU A 100 -7.43 6.21 -6.58
C LEU A 100 -6.09 6.92 -6.71
N ASP A 101 -5.19 6.68 -5.76
CA ASP A 101 -3.88 7.31 -5.70
C ASP A 101 -2.99 6.63 -4.65
N ILE A 102 -1.76 7.13 -4.52
CA ILE A 102 -0.84 6.81 -3.44
C ILE A 102 -0.86 7.97 -2.43
N GLY A 103 -0.88 7.65 -1.14
CA GLY A 103 -0.74 8.68 -0.10
C GLY A 103 0.64 9.33 -0.13
N PHE A 104 0.74 10.61 0.17
CA PHE A 104 2.06 11.27 0.28
C PHE A 104 2.31 11.75 1.69
N VAL A 105 3.56 11.66 2.15
CA VAL A 105 3.95 12.24 3.44
C VAL A 105 4.23 13.72 3.26
N CYS A 106 3.39 14.57 3.84
CA CYS A 106 3.62 16.00 3.97
C CYS A 106 4.52 16.24 5.20
N PRO A 107 5.76 16.73 5.03
CA PRO A 107 6.69 16.89 6.16
C PRO A 107 6.25 17.94 7.19
N VAL A 108 5.43 18.89 6.75
CA VAL A 108 4.98 20.09 7.48
C VAL A 108 3.64 20.51 6.88
N ILE A 109 2.53 20.25 7.56
CA ILE A 109 1.21 20.70 7.07
C ILE A 109 1.03 22.21 7.26
N PRO A 110 0.44 22.92 6.28
CA PRO A 110 0.35 24.39 6.31
C PRO A 110 -0.71 24.91 7.29
N ASN A 111 -1.75 24.10 7.56
CA ASN A 111 -2.89 24.43 8.40
C ASN A 111 -3.26 23.23 9.27
N GLN A 112 -3.88 23.49 10.42
CA GLN A 112 -4.45 22.48 11.29
C GLN A 112 -5.58 21.72 10.56
N MET A 113 -5.68 20.40 10.78
CA MET A 113 -6.76 19.59 10.23
C MET A 113 -7.11 18.41 11.15
N GLU A 114 -8.23 17.75 10.88
CA GLU A 114 -8.67 16.57 11.62
C GLU A 114 -8.21 15.29 10.91
N CYS A 115 -7.59 14.38 11.67
CA CYS A 115 -7.24 13.05 11.18
C CYS A 115 -8.49 12.25 10.83
N LYS A 116 -8.61 11.83 9.56
CA LYS A 116 -9.81 11.13 9.06
C LYS A 116 -10.05 9.75 9.69
N LYS A 117 -9.04 9.11 10.30
CA LYS A 117 -9.19 7.83 11.01
C LYS A 117 -9.53 8.01 12.49
N CYS A 118 -8.63 8.62 13.27
CA CYS A 118 -8.78 8.69 14.73
C CYS A 118 -9.58 9.89 15.22
N ARG A 119 -9.96 10.83 14.34
CA ARG A 119 -10.64 12.10 14.69
C ARG A 119 -9.83 13.04 15.59
N GLY A 120 -8.57 12.70 15.84
CA GLY A 120 -7.62 13.57 16.54
C GLY A 120 -7.15 14.73 15.67
N VAL A 121 -6.54 15.73 16.31
CA VAL A 121 -6.03 16.93 15.64
C VAL A 121 -4.63 16.68 15.08
N LEU A 122 -4.41 17.12 13.84
CA LEU A 122 -3.10 17.29 13.21
C LEU A 122 -2.75 18.78 13.27
N GLU A 123 -1.74 19.15 14.06
CA GLU A 123 -1.40 20.56 14.28
C GLU A 123 -0.59 21.17 13.14
N ARG A 124 -0.69 22.49 13.00
CA ARG A 124 0.10 23.21 11.99
C ARG A 124 1.59 22.93 12.18
N ASN A 125 2.30 22.73 11.08
CA ASN A 125 3.71 22.38 10.99
C ASN A 125 4.07 20.95 11.44
N GLU A 126 3.10 20.11 11.78
CA GLU A 126 3.34 18.69 12.00
C GLU A 126 3.38 17.91 10.69
N MET A 127 3.90 16.69 10.76
CA MET A 127 3.88 15.75 9.65
C MET A 127 2.51 15.07 9.54
N ALA A 128 2.02 14.89 8.32
CA ALA A 128 0.82 14.12 8.05
C ALA A 128 0.95 13.34 6.75
N VAL A 129 0.16 12.27 6.62
CA VAL A 129 -0.11 11.64 5.34
C VAL A 129 -1.31 12.33 4.71
N ILE A 130 -1.20 12.72 3.44
CA ILE A 130 -2.25 13.43 2.72
C ILE A 130 -2.69 12.59 1.51
N ALA A 131 -4.00 12.61 1.24
CA ALA A 131 -4.62 11.92 0.13
C ALA A 131 -5.40 12.93 -0.74
N PRO A 132 -4.78 13.53 -1.77
CA PRO A 132 -5.39 14.61 -2.56
C PRO A 132 -6.75 14.26 -3.18
N LYS A 133 -6.92 13.01 -3.62
CA LYS A 133 -8.19 12.54 -4.23
C LYS A 133 -9.38 12.57 -3.27
N LEU A 134 -9.12 12.53 -1.97
CA LEU A 134 -10.14 12.63 -0.92
C LEU A 134 -10.46 14.08 -0.53
N GLY A 135 -9.82 15.07 -1.16
CA GLY A 135 -9.99 16.50 -0.89
C GLY A 135 -8.78 17.14 -0.22
N GLU A 136 -8.68 18.46 -0.33
CA GLU A 136 -7.52 19.26 0.11
C GLU A 136 -7.26 19.21 1.63
N SER A 137 -8.28 18.90 2.43
CA SER A 137 -8.21 18.77 3.89
C SER A 137 -8.26 17.32 4.38
N SER A 138 -7.92 16.36 3.52
CA SER A 138 -7.88 14.94 3.86
C SER A 138 -6.47 14.53 4.31
N GLY A 139 -6.30 14.45 5.64
CA GLY A 139 -5.05 14.09 6.30
C GLY A 139 -5.21 13.00 7.36
N TRP A 140 -4.11 12.30 7.62
CA TRP A 140 -3.97 11.25 8.62
C TRP A 140 -2.64 11.40 9.35
N HIS A 141 -2.59 11.00 10.61
CA HIS A 141 -1.30 10.69 11.24
C HIS A 141 -0.61 9.56 10.45
N PRO A 142 0.74 9.48 10.46
CA PRO A 142 1.48 8.38 9.84
C PRO A 142 0.94 6.98 10.17
N ALA A 143 0.70 6.69 11.46
CA ALA A 143 0.14 5.41 11.89
C ALA A 143 -1.38 5.24 11.62
N CYS A 144 -2.07 6.31 11.24
CA CYS A 144 -3.50 6.30 10.96
C CYS A 144 -3.83 6.03 9.49
N PHE A 145 -2.86 6.12 8.58
CA PHE A 145 -3.10 5.86 7.16
C PHE A 145 -3.06 4.36 6.85
N THR A 146 -4.12 3.66 7.25
CA THR A 146 -4.21 2.20 7.20
C THR A 146 -5.53 1.74 6.57
N CYS A 147 -5.54 0.57 5.96
CA CYS A 147 -6.78 -0.08 5.51
C CYS A 147 -7.75 -0.32 6.68
N ALA A 148 -9.04 -0.02 6.49
CA ALA A 148 -10.06 -0.22 7.51
C ALA A 148 -10.34 -1.69 7.87
N THR A 149 -9.93 -2.66 7.04
CA THR A 149 -10.19 -4.09 7.28
C THR A 149 -9.01 -4.80 7.94
N CYS A 150 -7.79 -4.63 7.44
CA CYS A 150 -6.60 -5.31 7.98
C CYS A 150 -5.69 -4.42 8.84
N GLU A 151 -6.01 -3.13 8.96
CA GLU A 151 -5.25 -2.14 9.73
C GLU A 151 -3.79 -1.96 9.31
N GLN A 152 -3.42 -2.47 8.13
CA GLN A 152 -2.10 -2.35 7.56
C GLN A 152 -1.91 -0.98 6.88
N LEU A 153 -0.70 -0.43 6.95
CA LEU A 153 -0.34 0.87 6.35
C LEU A 153 -0.57 0.89 4.83
N LEU A 154 -0.91 2.05 4.29
CA LEU A 154 -1.15 2.23 2.84
C LEU A 154 -0.23 3.28 2.19
N ILE A 155 0.75 3.80 2.92
CA ILE A 155 1.53 4.99 2.51
C ILE A 155 2.27 4.84 1.18
N ASP A 156 2.61 3.63 0.79
CA ASP A 156 3.31 3.30 -0.45
C ASP A 156 2.50 2.41 -1.39
N LEU A 157 1.22 2.24 -1.07
CA LEU A 157 0.28 1.43 -1.82
C LEU A 157 -0.83 2.30 -2.37
N THR A 158 -1.42 1.86 -3.48
CA THR A 158 -2.68 2.43 -3.91
C THR A 158 -3.74 2.20 -2.83
N TYR A 159 -4.47 3.26 -2.46
CA TYR A 159 -5.67 3.14 -1.64
C TYR A 159 -6.93 3.27 -2.49
N CYS A 160 -7.99 2.64 -2.04
CA CYS A 160 -9.35 2.78 -2.58
C CYS A 160 -10.26 3.38 -1.52
N VAL A 161 -11.33 4.07 -1.93
CA VAL A 161 -12.27 4.74 -1.01
C VAL A 161 -13.69 4.25 -1.27
N LYS A 162 -14.38 3.91 -0.18
CA LYS A 162 -15.83 3.70 -0.17
C LYS A 162 -16.42 4.45 1.01
N ASP A 163 -17.44 5.27 0.78
CA ASP A 163 -18.16 6.02 1.83
C ASP A 163 -17.23 6.83 2.76
N GLY A 164 -16.13 7.37 2.20
CA GLY A 164 -15.13 8.14 2.95
C GLY A 164 -14.13 7.30 3.76
N ILE A 165 -14.20 5.97 3.67
CA ILE A 165 -13.31 5.02 4.35
C ILE A 165 -12.27 4.49 3.35
N ILE A 166 -11.01 4.41 3.77
CA ILE A 166 -9.90 3.91 2.96
C ILE A 166 -9.67 2.40 3.14
N TYR A 167 -9.39 1.72 2.03
CA TYR A 167 -9.12 0.30 1.95
C TYR A 167 -7.88 0.04 1.08
N CYS A 168 -7.16 -1.07 1.31
CA CYS A 168 -6.26 -1.56 0.27
C CYS A 168 -7.08 -2.12 -0.90
N GLU A 169 -6.47 -2.19 -2.09
CA GLU A 169 -7.11 -2.75 -3.28
C GLU A 169 -7.74 -4.13 -3.02
N ARG A 170 -7.03 -4.99 -2.29
CA ARG A 170 -7.51 -6.32 -1.90
C ARG A 170 -8.87 -6.29 -1.20
N HIS A 171 -8.97 -5.56 -0.07
CA HIS A 171 -10.20 -5.54 0.71
C HIS A 171 -11.29 -4.74 0.02
N TYR A 172 -10.94 -3.74 -0.78
CA TYR A 172 -11.92 -3.03 -1.58
C TYR A 172 -12.57 -3.94 -2.64
N ALA A 173 -11.78 -4.78 -3.32
CA ALA A 173 -12.30 -5.77 -4.26
C ALA A 173 -13.22 -6.79 -3.57
N GLU A 174 -12.89 -7.19 -2.34
CA GLU A 174 -13.70 -8.11 -1.53
C GLU A 174 -15.10 -7.55 -1.18
N LEU A 175 -15.27 -6.23 -1.14
CA LEU A 175 -16.58 -5.59 -0.95
C LEU A 175 -17.53 -5.82 -2.14
N HIS A 176 -17.01 -6.16 -3.31
CA HIS A 176 -17.78 -6.38 -4.53
C HIS A 176 -17.90 -7.87 -4.87
N LYS A 177 -16.84 -8.66 -4.64
CA LYS A 177 -16.76 -10.08 -4.96
C LYS A 177 -15.94 -10.82 -3.87
N PRO A 178 -16.46 -11.88 -3.22
CA PRO A 178 -15.72 -12.60 -2.19
C PRO A 178 -14.51 -13.35 -2.78
N ARG A 179 -13.40 -13.44 -2.05
CA ARG A 179 -12.24 -14.28 -2.44
C ARG A 179 -12.47 -15.76 -2.13
N CYS A 180 -11.84 -16.64 -2.89
CA CYS A 180 -11.78 -18.06 -2.59
C CYS A 180 -10.69 -18.34 -1.54
N ASN A 181 -11.05 -18.94 -0.40
CA ASN A 181 -10.09 -19.27 0.67
C ASN A 181 -9.01 -20.29 0.25
N ALA A 182 -9.24 -21.07 -0.81
CA ALA A 182 -8.31 -22.12 -1.24
C ALA A 182 -7.20 -21.60 -2.17
N CYS A 183 -7.52 -20.64 -3.05
CA CYS A 183 -6.56 -20.09 -4.03
C CYS A 183 -6.25 -18.60 -3.85
N ASP A 184 -6.96 -17.91 -2.95
CA ASP A 184 -6.87 -16.47 -2.66
C ASP A 184 -7.20 -15.55 -3.87
N GLU A 185 -7.87 -16.09 -4.87
CA GLU A 185 -8.32 -15.34 -6.06
C GLU A 185 -9.69 -14.68 -5.79
N VAL A 186 -9.89 -13.45 -6.30
CA VAL A 186 -11.20 -12.77 -6.24
C VAL A 186 -12.23 -13.59 -7.01
N GLY A 187 -13.43 -13.73 -6.44
CA GLY A 187 -14.51 -14.64 -6.87
C GLY A 187 -15.14 -14.37 -8.24
N ILE A 188 -14.34 -14.11 -9.26
CA ILE A 188 -14.69 -14.39 -10.65
C ILE A 188 -15.07 -15.88 -10.78
N PHE A 189 -14.48 -16.75 -9.95
CA PHE A 189 -14.57 -18.21 -10.09
C PHE A 189 -15.48 -18.95 -9.08
N CYS A 190 -15.63 -18.46 -7.84
CA CYS A 190 -16.18 -19.31 -6.78
C CYS A 190 -17.70 -19.49 -6.76
N LEU A 191 -18.46 -18.82 -7.65
CA LEU A 191 -19.92 -18.96 -7.72
C LEU A 191 -20.39 -20.14 -8.60
N PHE A 192 -19.54 -20.74 -9.43
CA PHE A 192 -19.95 -21.79 -10.38
C PHE A 192 -19.47 -23.21 -10.05
N THR A 193 -18.59 -23.39 -9.06
CA THR A 193 -18.15 -24.72 -8.61
C THR A 193 -18.41 -24.92 -7.12
N ASN A 194 -19.63 -25.35 -6.80
CA ASN A 194 -20.00 -26.11 -5.60
C ASN A 194 -19.22 -25.80 -4.29
N PHE A 195 -19.26 -24.56 -3.78
CA PHE A 195 -18.99 -24.36 -2.36
C PHE A 195 -20.27 -24.64 -1.57
N ARG A 196 -20.52 -25.93 -1.28
CA ARG A 196 -21.43 -26.28 -0.19
C ARG A 196 -20.80 -25.76 1.10
N PRO A 197 -21.44 -24.85 1.84
CA PRO A 197 -20.98 -24.55 3.19
C PRO A 197 -21.12 -25.84 3.99
N SER A 198 -20.01 -26.43 4.42
CA SER A 198 -20.04 -27.37 5.53
C SER A 198 -20.56 -26.59 6.73
N LYS A 199 -21.82 -26.88 7.08
CA LYS A 199 -22.45 -26.43 8.31
C LYS A 199 -21.50 -26.69 9.46
N LEU A 200 -21.18 -25.62 10.20
CA LEU A 200 -20.77 -25.74 11.59
C LEU A 200 -21.95 -26.35 12.34
N TYR A 201 -21.75 -27.57 12.85
CA TYR A 201 -22.40 -28.10 14.05
C TYR A 201 -21.28 -28.52 14.99
#